data_AF-A0AA42XWM2-F1
#
_entry.id   AF-A0AA42XWM2-F1
#
_cell.length_a   1.000
_cell.length_b   1.000
_cell.length_c   1.000
_cell.angle_alpha   90.00
_cell.angle_beta   90.00
_cell.angle_gamma   90.00
#
_symmetry.space_group_name_H-M   'P 1'
#
loop_
_entity.id
_entity.type
_entity.pdbx_description
1 polymer ?
#
loop_
_entity_poly.entity_id
_entity_poly.type
_entity_poly.pdbx_seq_one_letter_code
_entity_poly.pdbx_strand_id
1 'polypeptide(L)'
;MTSTTYPATTGLEELGRGRSGVVYVGVDAEGQPVARKVFGSSGLTKLVQLVFLGAPNPYMWNEHAIRCAHLRREILAKLVDQWFGARLYVARTQGWAWNQGERAFELRTQLVDGRPADLHHPLRAPHHDQASELANDLLPKLQKLLIESGFDGMVWQAGKGNPVALNNFLFDCGENPDTSARWAWIDLESGVPALAALNPLALFGFYVPRSFRFGRPLFDDIDAERLRAYILSDDRFISLIDKVDELAHHQREWKTQPRVARSIGYRLARGDITGEQARWFRARPVRWYSRELGRAVRRAPRTIITRMREELRRLALLPWRRLPTGVVRFLFSQKYRAALARDYGTDRIQAWTDRRQMSVPDAEFLRMHLDREESASFATDFGVHLAIKPFVKGFEYWICPLLYAFGFIGEAGLALLVLTAGPAARSLYTSGRIVQNLFNGRERPWTALTVGALPVVGNFAFPIQILWSSQTEEDVLARFMLYDGFAQVGAHVPIWGGKDTLTEHRLNRMADHIVRLGRSR
;
A
#
# COMPACT_ATOMS: atom_id res chain seq x y z
N MET A 1 -15.08 -1.05 -5.17
CA MET A 1 -14.27 -1.34 -6.37
C MET A 1 -14.65 -0.39 -7.47
N THR A 2 -13.79 0.57 -7.81
CA THR A 2 -13.90 1.37 -9.05
C THR A 2 -12.53 1.38 -9.67
N SER A 3 -12.30 0.38 -10.53
CA SER A 3 -11.13 0.26 -11.39
C SER A 3 -11.16 1.45 -12.35
N THR A 4 -10.20 2.36 -12.20
CA THR A 4 -9.82 3.27 -13.28
C THR A 4 -9.17 2.41 -14.35
N THR A 5 -9.98 1.94 -15.29
CA THR A 5 -9.56 1.14 -16.44
C THR A 5 -8.59 1.95 -17.29
N TYR A 6 -7.31 1.60 -17.20
CA TYR A 6 -6.38 1.80 -18.29
C TYR A 6 -6.76 0.80 -19.40
N PRO A 7 -6.61 1.15 -20.68
CA PRO A 7 -6.90 0.21 -21.75
C PRO A 7 -6.12 -1.08 -21.50
N ALA A 8 -6.82 -2.20 -21.41
CA ALA A 8 -6.23 -3.49 -21.11
C ALA A 8 -5.12 -3.81 -22.11
N THR A 9 -3.90 -3.97 -21.62
CA THR A 9 -2.86 -4.72 -22.30
C THR A 9 -3.35 -6.16 -22.49
N THR A 10 -3.91 -6.43 -23.66
CA THR A 10 -3.88 -7.73 -24.36
C THR A 10 -3.81 -8.97 -23.45
N GLY A 11 -4.92 -9.37 -22.83
CA GLY A 11 -5.11 -10.72 -22.27
C GLY A 11 -4.16 -11.20 -21.16
N LEU A 12 -3.34 -10.32 -20.55
CA LEU A 12 -2.44 -10.70 -19.45
C LEU A 12 -3.12 -10.51 -18.09
N GLU A 13 -2.90 -11.46 -17.17
CA GLU A 13 -3.43 -11.41 -15.81
C GLU A 13 -2.64 -10.39 -14.94
N GLU A 14 -3.33 -9.44 -14.30
CA GLU A 14 -2.72 -8.46 -13.38
C GLU A 14 -2.39 -9.13 -12.04
N LEU A 15 -1.10 -9.24 -11.71
CA LEU A 15 -0.63 -9.74 -10.41
C LEU A 15 -0.75 -8.69 -9.31
N GLY A 16 -0.50 -7.43 -9.66
CA GLY A 16 -0.48 -6.37 -8.66
C GLY A 16 -0.13 -5.01 -9.22
N ARG A 17 -0.31 -3.99 -8.39
CA ARG A 17 -0.14 -2.59 -8.76
C ARG A 17 0.62 -1.83 -7.68
N GLY A 18 1.75 -1.26 -8.07
CA GLY A 18 2.57 -0.40 -7.24
C GLY A 18 2.46 1.08 -7.62
N ARG A 19 3.25 1.92 -6.94
CA ARG A 19 3.38 3.35 -7.28
C ARG A 19 4.19 3.58 -8.55
N SER A 20 5.07 2.64 -8.89
CA SER A 20 5.97 2.72 -10.04
C SER A 20 5.40 2.07 -11.31
N GLY A 21 4.35 1.24 -11.22
CA GLY A 21 3.82 0.51 -12.37
C GLY A 21 2.78 -0.56 -12.00
N VAL A 22 2.36 -1.32 -13.02
CA VAL A 22 1.49 -2.49 -12.91
C VAL A 22 2.30 -3.73 -13.28
N VAL A 23 2.09 -4.84 -12.57
CA VAL A 23 2.77 -6.11 -12.79
C VAL A 23 1.77 -7.11 -13.37
N TYR A 24 2.16 -7.76 -14.46
CA TYR A 24 1.37 -8.78 -15.14
C TYR A 24 2.10 -10.11 -15.17
N VAL A 25 1.37 -11.22 -15.21
CA VAL A 25 1.92 -12.51 -15.65
C VAL A 25 2.09 -12.46 -17.16
N GLY A 26 3.25 -12.84 -17.66
CA GLY A 26 3.45 -13.13 -19.07
C GLY A 26 4.28 -14.40 -19.26
N VAL A 27 4.66 -14.67 -20.49
CA VAL A 27 5.59 -15.76 -20.84
C VAL A 27 6.82 -15.21 -21.56
N ASP A 28 8.01 -15.77 -21.37
CA ASP A 28 9.18 -15.43 -22.18
C ASP A 28 9.15 -16.11 -23.56
N ALA A 29 10.25 -16.02 -24.31
CA ALA A 29 10.35 -16.60 -25.65
C ALA A 29 10.34 -18.15 -25.61
N GLU A 30 10.75 -18.71 -24.47
CA GLU A 30 10.82 -20.13 -24.16
C GLU A 30 9.53 -20.67 -23.54
N GLY A 31 8.52 -19.81 -23.36
CA GLY A 31 7.22 -20.17 -22.80
C GLY A 31 7.19 -20.27 -21.26
N GLN A 32 8.26 -19.88 -20.57
CA GLN A 32 8.32 -19.86 -19.11
C GLN A 32 7.59 -18.65 -18.54
N PRO A 33 6.94 -18.78 -17.37
CA PRO A 33 6.19 -17.68 -16.77
C PRO A 33 7.13 -16.58 -16.23
N VAL A 34 6.80 -15.33 -16.52
CA VAL A 34 7.59 -14.15 -16.16
C VAL A 34 6.71 -13.05 -15.57
N ALA A 35 7.24 -12.34 -14.57
CA ALA A 35 6.61 -11.14 -14.05
C ALA A 35 7.01 -9.93 -14.90
N ARG A 36 6.03 -9.27 -15.52
CA ARG A 36 6.23 -8.10 -16.39
C ARG A 36 5.76 -6.84 -15.68
N LYS A 37 6.70 -6.00 -15.26
CA LYS A 37 6.39 -4.71 -14.64
C LYS A 37 6.41 -3.62 -15.69
N VAL A 38 5.22 -3.13 -16.06
CA VAL A 38 5.08 -1.98 -16.96
C VAL A 38 5.07 -0.70 -16.14
N PHE A 39 6.03 0.18 -16.38
CA PHE A 39 6.16 1.39 -15.58
C PHE A 39 5.05 2.38 -15.87
N GLY A 40 4.56 3.00 -14.80
CA GLY A 40 3.41 3.89 -14.84
C GLY A 40 3.57 5.08 -13.90
N SER A 41 2.63 6.01 -14.03
CA SER A 41 2.56 7.18 -13.16
C SER A 41 1.12 7.69 -13.12
N SER A 42 0.55 7.76 -11.92
CA SER A 42 -0.84 8.15 -11.70
C SER A 42 -0.99 9.06 -10.46
N GLY A 43 -2.13 9.76 -10.40
CA GLY A 43 -2.55 10.53 -9.22
C GLY A 43 -1.49 11.47 -8.63
N LEU A 44 -1.36 11.40 -7.31
CA LEU A 44 -0.40 12.20 -6.52
C LEU A 44 1.06 11.84 -6.84
N THR A 45 1.35 10.57 -7.11
CA THR A 45 2.70 10.10 -7.47
C THR A 45 3.23 10.83 -8.70
N LYS A 46 2.37 11.02 -9.72
CA LYS A 46 2.72 11.79 -10.92
C LYS A 46 3.09 13.23 -10.61
N LEU A 47 2.35 13.88 -9.70
CA LEU A 47 2.63 15.25 -9.29
C LEU A 47 3.97 15.33 -8.56
N VAL A 48 4.22 14.43 -7.60
CA VAL A 48 5.50 14.34 -6.88
C VAL A 48 6.67 14.16 -7.86
N GLN A 49 6.55 13.25 -8.81
CA GLN A 49 7.57 13.03 -9.85
C GLN A 49 7.77 14.29 -10.71
N LEU A 50 6.71 14.96 -11.15
CA LEU A 50 6.81 16.21 -11.91
C LEU A 50 7.53 17.31 -11.13
N VAL A 51 7.27 17.42 -9.82
CA VAL A 51 7.89 18.42 -8.93
C VAL A 51 9.37 18.14 -8.70
N PHE A 52 9.76 16.89 -8.44
CA PHE A 52 11.15 16.57 -8.07
C PHE A 52 12.02 16.16 -9.26
N LEU A 53 11.47 15.48 -10.26
CA LEU A 53 12.21 14.91 -11.39
C LEU A 53 12.03 15.73 -12.68
N GLY A 54 10.99 16.57 -12.75
CA GLY A 54 10.67 17.38 -13.93
C GLY A 54 9.85 16.68 -15.01
N ALA A 55 9.64 15.37 -14.84
CA ALA A 55 8.83 14.52 -15.69
C ALA A 55 8.23 13.40 -14.83
N PRO A 56 7.21 12.68 -15.32
CA PRO A 56 6.77 11.43 -14.71
C PRO A 56 7.88 10.39 -14.65
N ASN A 57 7.61 9.29 -13.95
CA ASN A 57 8.54 8.19 -13.65
C ASN A 57 9.56 7.96 -14.81
N PRO A 58 10.88 8.17 -14.57
CA PRO A 58 11.92 8.03 -15.60
C PRO A 58 11.92 6.67 -16.30
N TYR A 59 11.61 5.60 -15.56
CA TYR A 59 11.54 4.25 -16.12
C TYR A 59 10.49 4.11 -17.22
N MET A 60 9.51 5.01 -17.31
CA MET A 60 8.51 4.94 -18.39
C MET A 60 9.07 5.34 -19.75
N TRP A 61 10.10 6.19 -19.82
CA TRP A 61 10.42 6.89 -21.07
C TRP A 61 11.91 7.09 -21.33
N ASN A 62 12.77 6.90 -20.32
CA ASN A 62 14.20 7.08 -20.45
C ASN A 62 14.91 5.72 -20.50
N GLU A 63 15.53 5.41 -21.64
CA GLU A 63 16.23 4.14 -21.87
C GLU A 63 17.36 3.91 -20.86
N HIS A 64 18.16 4.94 -20.58
CA HIS A 64 19.23 4.84 -19.60
C HIS A 64 18.70 4.56 -18.18
N ALA A 65 17.53 5.10 -17.81
CA ALA A 65 16.92 4.81 -16.51
C ALA A 65 16.50 3.34 -16.40
N ILE A 66 15.86 2.76 -17.43
CA ILE A 66 15.46 1.34 -17.40
C ILE A 66 16.68 0.41 -17.46
N ARG A 67 17.73 0.76 -18.23
CA ARG A 67 19.00 0.04 -18.22
C ARG A 67 19.67 0.07 -16.84
N CYS A 68 19.65 1.22 -16.15
CA CYS A 68 20.10 1.28 -14.76
C CYS A 68 19.27 0.36 -13.85
N ALA A 69 17.96 0.21 -14.04
CA ALA A 69 17.15 -0.72 -13.25
C ALA A 69 17.56 -2.18 -13.50
N HIS A 70 17.74 -2.56 -14.77
CA HIS A 70 18.22 -3.88 -15.16
C HIS A 70 19.59 -4.20 -14.56
N LEU A 71 20.60 -3.36 -14.81
CA LEU A 71 21.97 -3.57 -14.32
C LEU A 71 22.05 -3.61 -12.78
N ARG A 72 21.32 -2.72 -12.10
CA ARG A 72 21.24 -2.75 -10.63
C ARG A 72 20.74 -4.08 -10.11
N ARG A 73 19.69 -4.61 -10.72
CA ARG A 73 19.09 -5.88 -10.32
C ARG A 73 20.03 -7.05 -10.60
N GLU A 74 20.75 -7.05 -11.73
CA GLU A 74 21.76 -8.07 -12.01
C GLU A 74 22.91 -8.06 -11.00
N ILE A 75 23.45 -6.87 -10.70
CA ILE A 75 24.54 -6.70 -9.73
C ILE A 75 24.06 -7.12 -8.34
N LEU A 76 22.91 -6.60 -7.90
CA LEU A 76 22.35 -6.94 -6.58
C LEU A 76 21.96 -8.41 -6.47
N ALA A 77 21.51 -9.06 -7.55
CA ALA A 77 21.22 -10.49 -7.51
C ALA A 77 22.46 -11.32 -7.14
N LYS A 78 23.64 -10.98 -7.67
CA LYS A 78 24.89 -11.65 -7.26
C LYS A 78 25.33 -11.26 -5.85
N LEU A 79 25.27 -9.97 -5.52
CA LEU A 79 25.73 -9.47 -4.21
C LEU A 79 24.87 -10.03 -3.07
N VAL A 80 23.55 -9.94 -3.18
CA VAL A 80 22.60 -10.39 -2.16
C VAL A 80 22.68 -11.90 -1.93
N ASP A 81 22.80 -12.68 -3.00
CA ASP A 81 22.97 -14.13 -2.93
C ASP A 81 24.23 -14.50 -2.13
N GLN A 82 25.33 -13.76 -2.31
CA GLN A 82 26.55 -13.95 -1.51
C GLN A 82 26.44 -13.41 -0.08
N TRP A 83 25.71 -12.32 0.14
CA TRP A 83 25.55 -11.70 1.46
C TRP A 83 24.66 -12.50 2.41
N PHE A 84 23.61 -13.13 1.87
CA PHE A 84 22.57 -13.78 2.67
C PHE A 84 22.43 -15.28 2.42
N GLY A 85 23.07 -15.81 1.38
CA GLY A 85 22.98 -17.22 1.00
C GLY A 85 21.53 -17.65 0.87
N ALA A 86 21.16 -18.70 1.60
CA ALA A 86 19.81 -19.24 1.56
C ALA A 86 18.71 -18.34 2.15
N ARG A 87 19.02 -17.21 2.80
CA ARG A 87 18.00 -16.40 3.50
C ARG A 87 17.29 -15.36 2.62
N LEU A 88 18.00 -14.77 1.65
CA LEU A 88 17.49 -13.70 0.79
C LEU A 88 18.12 -13.80 -0.59
N TYR A 89 17.29 -13.64 -1.63
CA TYR A 89 17.74 -13.45 -3.00
C TYR A 89 16.97 -12.31 -3.67
N VAL A 90 17.47 -11.82 -4.82
CA VAL A 90 16.76 -10.84 -5.66
C VAL A 90 16.14 -11.59 -6.84
N ALA A 91 14.86 -11.32 -7.12
CA ALA A 91 14.21 -11.86 -8.31
C ALA A 91 14.95 -11.38 -9.56
N ARG A 92 15.52 -12.32 -10.32
CA ARG A 92 16.44 -12.02 -11.43
C ARG A 92 15.72 -11.27 -12.53
N THR A 93 16.40 -10.32 -13.15
CA THR A 93 15.90 -9.70 -14.38
C THR A 93 16.15 -10.61 -15.57
N GLN A 94 15.20 -10.65 -16.49
CA GLN A 94 15.28 -11.34 -17.77
C GLN A 94 15.38 -10.33 -18.93
N GLY A 95 15.58 -9.05 -18.62
CA GLY A 95 15.68 -7.97 -19.59
C GLY A 95 14.56 -6.93 -19.45
N TRP A 96 14.53 -6.02 -20.41
CA TRP A 96 13.57 -4.92 -20.49
C TRP A 96 13.16 -4.72 -21.95
N ALA A 97 11.99 -4.13 -22.16
CA ALA A 97 11.48 -3.86 -23.50
C ALA A 97 10.64 -2.58 -23.54
N TRP A 98 10.40 -2.04 -24.73
CA TRP A 98 9.41 -0.98 -24.93
C TRP A 98 8.04 -1.60 -25.18
N ASN A 99 7.07 -1.31 -24.30
CA ASN A 99 5.70 -1.72 -24.46
C ASN A 99 4.95 -0.70 -25.34
N GLN A 100 4.59 -1.11 -26.56
CA GLN A 100 3.93 -0.21 -27.53
C GLN A 100 2.52 0.21 -27.11
N GLY A 101 1.76 -0.70 -26.50
CA GLY A 101 0.38 -0.43 -26.06
C GLY A 101 0.34 0.63 -24.96
N GLU A 102 1.16 0.46 -23.93
CA GLU A 102 1.25 1.40 -22.81
C GLU A 102 2.13 2.61 -23.10
N ARG A 103 2.92 2.57 -24.17
CA ARG A 103 3.94 3.57 -24.52
C ARG A 103 4.83 3.89 -23.31
N ALA A 104 5.36 2.83 -22.74
CA ALA A 104 6.25 2.86 -21.59
C ALA A 104 7.24 1.69 -21.66
N PHE A 105 8.40 1.80 -21.01
CA PHE A 105 9.22 0.60 -20.82
C PHE A 105 8.60 -0.37 -19.83
N GLU A 106 8.93 -1.64 -20.02
CA GLU A 106 8.65 -2.74 -19.11
C GLU A 106 9.96 -3.40 -18.66
N LEU A 107 10.00 -3.86 -17.41
CA LEU A 107 11.05 -4.73 -16.88
C LEU A 107 10.48 -6.14 -16.72
N ARG A 108 11.21 -7.14 -17.22
CA ARG A 108 10.86 -8.55 -17.09
C ARG A 108 11.72 -9.16 -16.00
N THR A 109 11.08 -9.87 -15.08
CA THR A 109 11.75 -10.53 -13.98
C THR A 109 11.22 -11.95 -13.79
N GLN A 110 12.02 -12.78 -13.15
CA GLN A 110 11.60 -14.07 -12.62
C GLN A 110 10.26 -13.92 -11.90
N LEU A 111 9.29 -14.76 -12.27
CA LEU A 111 8.07 -14.92 -11.47
C LEU A 111 8.42 -15.71 -10.22
N VAL A 112 8.11 -15.15 -9.06
CA VAL A 112 8.31 -15.80 -7.77
C VAL A 112 6.95 -16.27 -7.27
N ASP A 113 6.75 -17.58 -7.14
CA ASP A 113 5.57 -18.16 -6.47
C ASP A 113 5.75 -18.10 -4.95
N GLY A 114 5.80 -16.87 -4.45
CA GLY A 114 5.91 -16.57 -3.03
C GLY A 114 4.64 -15.94 -2.50
N ARG A 115 4.57 -15.82 -1.17
CA ARG A 115 3.50 -15.10 -0.49
C ARG A 115 4.07 -13.94 0.33
N PRO A 116 3.32 -12.88 0.63
CA PRO A 116 3.80 -11.84 1.53
C PRO A 116 4.09 -12.38 2.93
N ALA A 117 4.74 -11.55 3.75
CA ALA A 117 4.90 -11.84 5.17
C ALA A 117 3.53 -12.06 5.83
N ASP A 118 3.50 -12.98 6.79
CA ASP A 118 2.27 -13.37 7.44
C ASP A 118 1.69 -12.31 8.38
N LEU A 119 0.38 -12.10 8.31
CA LEU A 119 -0.40 -11.39 9.31
C LEU A 119 -0.67 -12.30 10.51
N HIS A 120 -0.76 -11.69 11.69
CA HIS A 120 -1.11 -12.41 12.90
C HIS A 120 -2.63 -12.58 13.01
N HIS A 121 -3.05 -13.77 13.44
CA HIS A 121 -4.46 -14.15 13.63
C HIS A 121 -4.55 -15.24 14.72
N PRO A 122 -5.73 -15.45 15.34
CA PRO A 122 -5.84 -16.22 16.59
C PRO A 122 -5.67 -17.75 16.43
N LEU A 123 -5.81 -18.27 15.21
CA LEU A 123 -5.60 -19.68 14.88
C LEU A 123 -4.14 -20.04 14.63
N ARG A 124 -3.26 -19.03 14.56
CA ARG A 124 -1.86 -19.25 14.22
C ARG A 124 -1.04 -19.54 15.47
N ALA A 125 -0.19 -20.56 15.39
CA ALA A 125 0.80 -20.80 16.43
C ALA A 125 1.73 -19.56 16.58
N PRO A 126 2.09 -19.16 17.81
CA PRO A 126 2.94 -17.99 18.07
C PRO A 126 4.40 -18.14 17.58
N HIS A 127 4.74 -19.27 16.99
CA HIS A 127 6.09 -19.60 16.58
C HIS A 127 6.27 -19.29 15.10
N HIS A 128 6.74 -18.07 14.85
CA HIS A 128 7.55 -17.59 13.74
C HIS A 128 6.96 -16.35 13.07
N ASP A 129 7.50 -15.22 13.52
CA ASP A 129 7.09 -13.91 13.10
C ASP A 129 7.96 -13.41 11.95
N GLN A 130 7.53 -13.77 10.75
CA GLN A 130 8.17 -13.42 9.49
C GLN A 130 8.34 -11.92 9.29
N ALA A 131 7.33 -11.12 9.64
CA ALA A 131 7.40 -9.67 9.46
C ALA A 131 8.43 -9.02 10.40
N SER A 132 8.58 -9.50 11.63
CA SER A 132 9.67 -9.02 12.50
C SER A 132 11.03 -9.56 12.12
N GLU A 133 11.12 -10.81 11.68
CA GLU A 133 12.38 -11.36 11.16
C GLU A 133 12.89 -10.47 10.02
N LEU A 134 12.02 -10.20 9.06
CA LEU A 134 12.34 -9.33 7.94
C LEU A 134 12.71 -7.92 8.41
N ALA A 135 11.87 -7.28 9.22
CA ALA A 135 12.06 -5.88 9.63
C ALA A 135 13.23 -5.64 10.60
N ASN A 136 13.54 -6.58 11.50
CA ASN A 136 14.47 -6.39 12.60
C ASN A 136 15.79 -7.15 12.44
N ASP A 137 15.84 -8.23 11.66
CA ASP A 137 17.08 -8.98 11.41
C ASP A 137 17.62 -8.77 10.00
N LEU A 138 16.81 -9.06 8.98
CA LEU A 138 17.27 -9.14 7.61
C LEU A 138 17.42 -7.75 6.95
N LEU A 139 16.39 -6.89 7.03
CA LEU A 139 16.41 -5.57 6.41
C LEU A 139 17.48 -4.63 6.99
N PRO A 140 17.76 -4.56 8.31
CA PRO A 140 18.83 -3.73 8.83
C PRO A 140 20.22 -4.13 8.31
N LYS A 141 20.49 -5.44 8.19
CA LYS A 141 21.72 -5.96 7.58
C LYS A 141 21.80 -5.59 6.10
N LEU A 142 20.70 -5.76 5.37
CA LEU A 142 20.61 -5.39 3.96
C LEU A 142 20.87 -3.90 3.76
N GLN A 143 20.24 -3.03 4.57
CA GLN A 143 20.45 -1.59 4.53
C GLN A 143 21.92 -1.22 4.76
N LYS A 144 22.60 -1.86 5.73
CA LYS A 144 24.02 -1.63 5.99
C LYS A 144 24.87 -2.00 4.77
N LEU A 145 24.69 -3.21 4.23
CA LEU A 145 25.45 -3.69 3.08
C LEU A 145 25.20 -2.85 1.83
N LEU A 146 23.96 -2.39 1.60
CA LEU A 146 23.64 -1.46 0.51
C LEU A 146 24.38 -0.12 0.66
N ILE A 147 24.49 0.42 1.88
CA ILE A 147 25.22 1.67 2.14
C ILE A 147 26.73 1.48 1.92
N GLU A 148 27.28 0.36 2.39
CA GLU A 148 28.70 0.01 2.27
C GLU A 148 29.10 -0.19 0.82
N SER A 149 28.26 -0.87 0.04
CA SER A 149 28.46 -1.11 -1.40
C SER A 149 28.04 0.05 -2.30
N GLY A 150 27.50 1.15 -1.76
CA GLY A 150 27.20 2.37 -2.54
C GLY A 150 25.81 2.43 -3.19
N PHE A 151 24.89 1.51 -2.88
CA PHE A 151 23.49 1.54 -3.32
C PHE A 151 22.61 2.46 -2.46
N ASP A 152 23.00 3.73 -2.30
CA ASP A 152 22.36 4.68 -1.39
C ASP A 152 20.84 4.82 -1.62
N GLY A 153 20.41 4.87 -2.88
CA GLY A 153 19.00 4.98 -3.25
C GLY A 153 18.16 3.74 -2.97
N MET A 154 18.79 2.55 -2.90
CA MET A 154 18.09 1.26 -2.66
C MET A 154 17.76 1.03 -1.19
N VAL A 155 18.41 1.77 -0.30
CA VAL A 155 18.16 1.71 1.14
C VAL A 155 16.68 2.06 1.46
N TRP A 156 16.05 2.87 0.62
CA TRP A 156 14.60 3.17 0.68
C TRP A 156 13.71 1.96 0.37
N GLN A 157 14.12 1.14 -0.61
CA GLN A 157 13.43 -0.09 -0.99
C GLN A 157 13.69 -1.24 0.00
N ALA A 158 14.77 -1.14 0.79
CA ALA A 158 15.05 -2.01 1.94
C ALA A 158 14.45 -1.50 3.26
N GLY A 159 13.58 -0.49 3.23
CA GLY A 159 12.72 -0.13 4.37
C GLY A 159 13.29 0.84 5.40
N LYS A 160 14.43 1.49 5.15
CA LYS A 160 14.97 2.49 6.10
C LYS A 160 14.02 3.69 6.23
N GLY A 161 13.20 3.70 7.29
CA GLY A 161 12.17 4.71 7.48
C GLY A 161 10.99 4.64 6.49
N ASN A 162 10.93 3.62 5.63
CA ASN A 162 9.84 3.42 4.66
C ASN A 162 9.07 2.12 5.01
N PRO A 163 7.93 2.20 5.70
CA PRO A 163 7.18 1.01 6.12
C PRO A 163 6.54 0.26 4.95
N VAL A 164 6.41 0.89 3.78
CA VAL A 164 5.82 0.25 2.60
C VAL A 164 6.75 -0.83 2.06
N ALA A 165 8.06 -0.69 2.22
CA ALA A 165 9.09 -1.56 1.65
C ALA A 165 8.94 -3.06 1.95
N LEU A 166 8.22 -3.43 3.02
CA LEU A 166 7.95 -4.83 3.34
C LEU A 166 7.25 -5.56 2.19
N ASN A 167 6.41 -4.86 1.43
CA ASN A 167 5.69 -5.41 0.28
C ASN A 167 6.58 -5.68 -0.94
N ASN A 168 7.85 -5.28 -0.90
CA ASN A 168 8.83 -5.60 -1.93
C ASN A 168 9.41 -7.01 -1.77
N PHE A 169 9.02 -7.74 -0.72
CA PHE A 169 9.56 -9.05 -0.38
C PHE A 169 8.45 -10.10 -0.35
N LEU A 170 8.71 -11.25 -0.95
CA LEU A 170 7.87 -12.44 -0.83
C LEU A 170 8.63 -13.54 -0.11
N PHE A 171 7.93 -14.30 0.73
CA PHE A 171 8.40 -15.53 1.32
C PHE A 171 8.15 -16.67 0.33
N ASP A 172 9.25 -17.23 -0.17
CA ASP A 172 9.31 -18.34 -1.10
C ASP A 172 9.54 -19.62 -0.29
N CYS A 173 8.49 -20.45 -0.17
CA CYS A 173 8.53 -21.68 0.61
C CYS A 173 9.24 -22.82 -0.13
N GLY A 174 9.63 -22.64 -1.40
CA GLY A 174 10.10 -23.71 -2.28
C GLY A 174 9.02 -24.75 -2.59
N GLU A 175 9.16 -25.46 -3.71
CA GLU A 175 8.33 -26.63 -4.02
C GLU A 175 8.85 -27.90 -3.31
N ASN A 176 10.13 -27.89 -2.90
CA ASN A 176 10.82 -29.06 -2.37
C ASN A 176 11.08 -28.88 -0.86
N PRO A 177 10.80 -29.89 0.01
CA PRO A 177 11.06 -29.82 1.45
C PRO A 177 12.53 -29.54 1.82
N ASP A 178 13.47 -29.86 0.91
CA ASP A 178 14.91 -29.66 1.06
C ASP A 178 15.38 -28.24 0.70
N THR A 179 14.57 -27.46 -0.03
CA THR A 179 14.85 -26.04 -0.26
C THR A 179 14.39 -25.24 0.95
N SER A 180 15.34 -24.82 1.78
CA SER A 180 15.05 -23.92 2.91
C SER A 180 14.26 -22.69 2.45
N ALA A 181 13.14 -22.42 3.12
CA ALA A 181 12.29 -21.27 2.83
C ALA A 181 13.09 -19.97 2.92
N ARG A 182 12.88 -19.07 1.95
CA ARG A 182 13.76 -17.92 1.73
C ARG A 182 12.98 -16.69 1.30
N TRP A 183 13.55 -15.51 1.53
CA TRP A 183 12.96 -14.25 1.08
C TRP A 183 13.39 -13.91 -0.35
N ALA A 184 12.45 -13.47 -1.17
CA ALA A 184 12.67 -12.97 -2.51
C ALA A 184 12.41 -11.47 -2.55
N TRP A 185 13.43 -10.67 -2.86
CA TRP A 185 13.27 -9.23 -3.12
C TRP A 185 12.80 -9.01 -4.57
N ILE A 186 11.53 -8.69 -4.72
CA ILE A 186 10.86 -8.62 -6.03
C ILE A 186 10.83 -7.20 -6.63
N ASP A 187 10.80 -6.14 -5.82
CA ASP A 187 10.72 -4.75 -6.29
C ASP A 187 11.89 -3.88 -5.78
N LEU A 188 12.72 -3.44 -6.73
CA LEU A 188 13.91 -2.61 -6.50
C LEU A 188 13.76 -1.20 -7.09
N GLU A 189 12.62 -0.88 -7.72
CA GLU A 189 12.46 0.35 -8.50
C GLU A 189 11.50 1.33 -7.82
N SER A 190 12.03 2.47 -7.39
CA SER A 190 11.26 3.48 -6.71
C SER A 190 10.21 4.13 -7.61
N GLY A 191 9.00 4.28 -7.07
CA GLY A 191 7.95 5.12 -7.68
C GLY A 191 8.09 6.60 -7.35
N VAL A 192 8.78 6.97 -6.27
CA VAL A 192 8.96 8.35 -5.81
C VAL A 192 10.34 8.53 -5.17
N PRO A 193 10.89 9.76 -5.14
CA PRO A 193 12.09 10.04 -4.35
C PRO A 193 11.88 9.73 -2.87
N ALA A 194 12.97 9.38 -2.19
CA ALA A 194 13.00 8.99 -0.78
C ALA A 194 12.83 10.19 0.18
N LEU A 195 11.70 10.90 0.08
CA LEU A 195 11.44 12.15 0.81
C LEU A 195 10.28 12.05 1.81
N ALA A 196 9.59 10.91 1.87
CA ALA A 196 8.41 10.72 2.73
C ALA A 196 8.65 9.62 3.79
N ALA A 197 9.87 9.56 4.35
CA ALA A 197 10.18 8.59 5.40
C ALA A 197 9.26 8.82 6.60
N LEU A 198 8.63 7.76 7.10
CA LEU A 198 7.84 7.80 8.33
C LEU A 198 8.74 8.12 9.54
N ASN A 199 10.00 7.67 9.52
CA ASN A 199 10.98 7.97 10.56
C ASN A 199 11.73 9.28 10.23
N PRO A 200 11.53 10.37 10.99
CA PRO A 200 12.22 11.64 10.77
C PRO A 200 13.75 11.53 10.86
N LEU A 201 14.27 10.64 11.72
CA LEU A 201 15.71 10.43 11.86
C LEU A 201 16.31 9.83 10.57
N ALA A 202 15.58 8.97 9.87
CA ALA A 202 16.02 8.45 8.59
C ALA A 202 15.99 9.55 7.51
N LEU A 203 14.96 10.42 7.53
CA LEU A 203 14.86 11.55 6.63
C LEU A 203 16.04 12.51 6.78
N PHE A 204 16.23 13.05 7.98
CA PHE A 204 17.23 14.09 8.23
C PHE A 204 18.65 13.54 8.41
N GLY A 205 18.80 12.32 8.92
CA GLY A 205 20.10 11.69 9.16
C GLY A 205 20.68 10.94 7.95
N PHE A 206 19.85 10.59 6.95
CA PHE A 206 20.31 9.82 5.79
C PHE A 206 19.85 10.40 4.45
N TYR A 207 18.54 10.53 4.23
CA TYR A 207 18.02 10.87 2.89
C TYR A 207 18.31 12.31 2.46
N VAL A 208 18.15 13.28 3.36
CA VAL A 208 18.45 14.69 3.09
C VAL A 208 19.96 14.90 2.83
N PRO A 209 20.88 14.43 3.70
CA PRO A 209 22.32 14.52 3.43
C PRO A 209 22.75 13.86 2.12
N ARG A 210 22.23 12.66 1.81
CA ARG A 210 22.53 11.99 0.54
C ARG A 210 21.97 12.76 -0.64
N SER A 211 20.78 13.33 -0.53
CA SER A 211 20.21 14.19 -1.57
C SER A 211 21.11 15.41 -1.86
N PHE A 212 21.68 16.03 -0.82
CA PHE A 212 22.67 17.09 -1.00
C PHE A 212 23.95 16.59 -1.68
N ARG A 213 24.48 15.43 -1.27
CA ARG A 213 25.67 14.82 -1.90
C ARG A 213 25.48 14.57 -3.39
N PHE A 214 24.30 14.09 -3.81
CA PHE A 214 23.98 13.86 -5.22
C PHE A 214 23.47 15.12 -5.96
N GLY A 215 23.27 16.23 -5.26
CA GLY A 215 22.73 17.49 -5.81
C GLY A 215 21.27 17.40 -6.26
N ARG A 216 20.50 16.43 -5.76
CA ARG A 216 19.11 16.17 -6.17
C ARG A 216 18.38 15.28 -5.15
N PRO A 217 17.04 15.26 -5.13
CA PRO A 217 16.28 14.28 -4.36
C PRO A 217 16.73 12.85 -4.65
N LEU A 218 17.06 12.10 -3.60
CA LEU A 218 17.51 10.72 -3.72
C LEU A 218 16.42 9.86 -4.38
N PHE A 219 16.76 9.26 -5.52
CA PHE A 219 15.89 8.39 -6.30
C PHE A 219 16.76 7.31 -6.93
N ASP A 220 16.86 6.16 -6.27
CA ASP A 220 17.59 5.01 -6.81
C ASP A 220 19.06 5.28 -7.19
N ASP A 221 19.66 6.33 -6.62
CA ASP A 221 21.03 6.75 -6.90
C ASP A 221 22.05 5.75 -6.35
N ILE A 222 23.16 5.60 -7.08
CA ILE A 222 24.29 4.74 -6.74
C ILE A 222 25.57 5.57 -6.74
N ASP A 223 26.36 5.39 -5.70
CA ASP A 223 27.74 5.84 -5.62
C ASP A 223 28.62 4.85 -6.39
N ALA A 224 28.80 5.09 -7.69
CA ALA A 224 29.50 4.17 -8.59
C ALA A 224 30.97 3.95 -8.20
N GLU A 225 31.64 4.97 -7.67
CA GLU A 225 33.01 4.86 -7.21
C GLU A 225 33.12 3.95 -5.99
N ARG A 226 32.22 4.14 -5.01
CA ARG A 226 32.13 3.25 -3.85
C ARG A 226 31.76 1.83 -4.25
N LEU A 227 30.81 1.65 -5.17
CA LEU A 227 30.45 0.32 -5.67
C LEU A 227 31.63 -0.35 -6.35
N ARG A 228 32.35 0.38 -7.21
CA ARG A 228 33.55 -0.13 -7.87
C ARG A 228 34.62 -0.55 -6.87
N ALA A 229 34.90 0.28 -5.87
CA ALA A 229 35.85 -0.04 -4.81
C ALA A 229 35.41 -1.26 -3.99
N TYR A 230 34.12 -1.37 -3.69
CA TYR A 230 33.56 -2.54 -2.99
C TYR A 230 33.75 -3.83 -3.80
N ILE A 231 33.46 -3.81 -5.11
CA ILE A 231 33.62 -4.96 -5.99
C ILE A 231 35.09 -5.39 -6.12
N LEU A 232 36.02 -4.43 -6.20
CA LEU A 232 37.45 -4.72 -6.28
C LEU A 232 38.07 -5.21 -4.97
N SER A 233 37.36 -5.08 -3.84
CA SER A 233 37.84 -5.56 -2.55
C SER A 233 37.65 -7.07 -2.34
N ASP A 234 36.93 -7.74 -3.24
CA ASP A 234 36.59 -9.16 -3.13
C ASP A 234 36.54 -9.82 -4.51
N ASP A 235 37.49 -10.73 -4.76
CA ASP A 235 37.68 -11.40 -6.05
C ASP A 235 36.43 -12.11 -6.56
N ARG A 236 35.52 -12.53 -5.67
CA ARG A 236 34.25 -13.18 -6.02
C ARG A 236 33.36 -12.28 -6.86
N PHE A 237 33.53 -10.96 -6.77
CA PHE A 237 32.70 -10.00 -7.46
C PHE A 237 33.34 -9.36 -8.69
N ILE A 238 34.62 -9.63 -8.99
CA ILE A 238 35.35 -8.99 -10.10
C ILE A 238 34.60 -9.10 -11.44
N SER A 239 33.89 -10.20 -11.68
CA SER A 239 33.05 -10.40 -12.88
C SER A 239 31.92 -9.36 -13.06
N LEU A 240 31.67 -8.50 -12.08
CA LEU A 240 30.65 -7.44 -12.11
C LEU A 240 31.22 -6.08 -12.53
N ILE A 241 32.55 -5.93 -12.69
CA ILE A 241 33.18 -4.62 -12.90
C ILE A 241 32.65 -3.91 -14.15
N ASP A 242 32.52 -4.64 -15.27
CA ASP A 242 32.00 -4.09 -16.52
C ASP A 242 30.55 -3.61 -16.38
N LYS A 243 29.75 -4.34 -15.60
CA LYS A 243 28.36 -3.95 -15.31
C LYS A 243 28.27 -2.72 -14.42
N VAL A 244 29.22 -2.56 -13.48
CA VAL A 244 29.32 -1.35 -12.64
C VAL A 244 29.67 -0.14 -13.50
N ASP A 245 30.61 -0.29 -14.42
CA ASP A 245 31.02 0.79 -15.33
C ASP A 245 29.89 1.17 -16.30
N GLU A 246 29.16 0.18 -16.85
CA GLU A 246 27.97 0.42 -17.68
C GLU A 246 26.85 1.10 -16.88
N LEU A 247 26.61 0.66 -15.64
CA LEU A 247 25.65 1.26 -14.73
C LEU A 247 26.02 2.72 -14.42
N ALA A 248 27.29 3.01 -14.17
CA ALA A 248 27.80 4.34 -13.91
C ALA A 248 27.60 5.27 -15.12
N HIS A 249 27.88 4.77 -16.33
CA HIS A 249 27.65 5.47 -17.58
C HIS A 249 26.17 5.82 -17.75
N HIS A 250 25.28 4.83 -17.71
CA HIS A 250 23.84 5.07 -17.88
C HIS A 250 23.26 5.97 -16.78
N GLN A 251 23.71 5.82 -15.53
CA GLN A 251 23.28 6.69 -14.46
C GLN A 251 23.65 8.15 -14.76
N ARG A 252 24.89 8.40 -15.22
CA ARG A 252 25.34 9.73 -15.61
C ARG A 252 24.47 10.30 -16.73
N GLU A 253 24.23 9.54 -17.79
CA GLU A 253 23.47 9.98 -18.96
C GLU A 253 22.04 10.41 -18.62
N TRP A 254 21.35 9.72 -17.71
CA TRP A 254 19.97 10.09 -17.37
C TRP A 254 19.90 11.14 -16.26
N LYS A 255 20.77 11.05 -15.26
CA LYS A 255 20.72 11.91 -14.09
C LYS A 255 21.21 13.33 -14.36
N THR A 256 22.15 13.51 -15.29
CA THR A 256 22.65 14.84 -15.68
C THR A 256 21.69 15.59 -16.60
N GLN A 257 20.64 14.94 -17.12
CA GLN A 257 19.69 15.59 -18.01
C GLN A 257 19.00 16.78 -17.33
N PRO A 258 19.01 17.96 -17.95
CA PRO A 258 18.25 19.10 -17.46
C PRO A 258 16.75 18.81 -17.40
N ARG A 259 16.05 19.50 -16.49
CA ARG A 259 14.61 19.34 -16.27
C ARG A 259 13.77 19.49 -17.55
N VAL A 260 14.13 20.46 -18.40
CA VAL A 260 13.49 20.68 -19.71
C VAL A 260 13.69 19.48 -20.65
N ALA A 261 14.90 18.92 -20.69
CA ALA A 261 15.21 17.77 -21.55
C ALA A 261 14.41 16.53 -21.13
N ARG A 262 14.25 16.30 -19.83
CA ARG A 262 13.42 15.21 -19.28
C ARG A 262 11.96 15.37 -19.66
N SER A 263 11.41 16.58 -19.50
CA SER A 263 10.03 16.89 -19.86
C SER A 263 9.77 16.67 -21.36
N ILE A 264 10.67 17.15 -22.22
CA ILE A 264 10.61 16.93 -23.68
C ILE A 264 10.74 15.44 -24.01
N GLY A 265 11.69 14.73 -23.41
CA GLY A 265 11.94 13.30 -23.62
C GLY A 265 10.70 12.46 -23.29
N TYR A 266 10.07 12.72 -22.14
CA TYR A 266 8.80 12.10 -21.78
C TYR A 266 7.72 12.32 -22.84
N ARG A 267 7.56 13.56 -23.30
CA ARG A 267 6.52 13.92 -24.29
C ARG A 267 6.78 13.29 -25.66
N LEU A 268 8.05 13.18 -26.05
CA LEU A 268 8.46 12.50 -27.27
C LEU A 268 8.14 11.00 -27.19
N ALA A 269 8.50 10.34 -26.08
CA ALA A 269 8.19 8.91 -25.86
C ALA A 269 6.67 8.64 -25.86
N ARG A 270 5.89 9.56 -25.28
CA ARG A 270 4.42 9.55 -25.34
C ARG A 270 3.83 9.93 -26.71
N GLY A 271 4.65 10.36 -27.67
CA GLY A 271 4.22 10.80 -29.01
C GLY A 271 3.38 12.06 -29.01
N ASP A 272 3.45 12.84 -27.93
CA ASP A 272 2.78 14.14 -27.83
C ASP A 272 3.47 15.20 -28.71
N ILE A 273 4.68 14.90 -29.18
CA ILE A 273 5.53 15.72 -30.06
C ILE A 273 6.37 14.85 -31.00
N THR A 274 6.79 15.40 -32.14
CA THR A 274 7.73 14.75 -33.07
C THR A 274 9.20 14.99 -32.68
N GLY A 275 10.13 14.24 -33.29
CA GLY A 275 11.57 14.44 -33.08
C GLY A 275 12.05 15.84 -33.49
N GLU A 276 11.50 16.41 -34.56
CA GLU A 276 11.77 17.79 -34.99
C GLU A 276 11.30 18.81 -33.96
N GLN A 277 10.07 18.65 -33.45
CA GLN A 277 9.54 19.51 -32.39
C GLN A 277 10.40 19.41 -31.12
N ALA A 278 10.82 18.21 -30.75
CA ALA A 278 11.70 18.00 -29.60
C ALA A 278 13.03 18.75 -29.76
N ARG A 279 13.67 18.69 -30.94
CA ARG A 279 14.89 19.47 -31.24
C ARG A 279 14.64 20.98 -31.15
N TRP A 280 13.54 21.46 -31.72
CA TRP A 280 13.18 22.87 -31.69
C TRP A 280 12.94 23.41 -30.27
N PHE A 281 12.25 22.65 -29.42
CA PHE A 281 11.98 23.02 -28.03
C PHE A 281 13.22 22.91 -27.13
N ARG A 282 14.16 22.00 -27.41
CA ARG A 282 15.44 21.93 -26.69
C ARG A 282 16.22 23.24 -26.83
N ALA A 283 16.19 23.86 -28.01
CA ALA A 283 16.80 25.17 -28.23
C ALA A 283 16.01 26.35 -27.64
N ARG A 284 14.76 26.13 -27.16
CA ARG A 284 13.84 27.19 -26.70
C ARG A 284 13.10 26.81 -25.42
N PRO A 285 13.78 26.69 -24.26
CA PRO A 285 13.17 26.23 -23.01
C PRO A 285 11.98 27.06 -22.53
N VAL A 286 12.02 28.39 -22.68
CA VAL A 286 10.91 29.28 -22.26
C VAL A 286 9.62 28.92 -23.00
N ARG A 287 9.70 28.73 -24.32
CA ARG A 287 8.54 28.35 -25.14
C ARG A 287 8.01 26.96 -24.79
N TRP A 288 8.89 26.04 -24.38
CA TRP A 288 8.47 24.74 -23.86
C TRP A 288 7.62 24.89 -22.59
N TYR A 289 8.11 25.65 -21.61
CA TYR A 289 7.37 25.84 -20.36
C TYR A 289 6.05 26.58 -20.56
N SER A 290 6.00 27.61 -21.42
CA SER A 290 4.74 28.27 -21.77
C SER A 290 3.73 27.30 -22.39
N ARG A 291 4.18 26.38 -23.24
CA ARG A 291 3.33 25.33 -23.83
C ARG A 291 2.80 24.35 -22.78
N GLU A 292 3.65 23.88 -21.87
CA GLU A 292 3.24 22.95 -20.82
C GLU A 292 2.29 23.62 -19.81
N LEU A 293 2.52 24.89 -19.46
CA LEU A 293 1.61 25.67 -18.62
C LEU A 293 0.24 25.85 -19.30
N GLY A 294 0.23 26.28 -20.58
CA GLY A 294 -1.01 26.43 -21.35
C GLY A 294 -1.79 25.11 -21.47
N ARG A 295 -1.09 23.98 -21.61
CA ARG A 295 -1.72 22.64 -21.59
C ARG A 295 -2.33 22.30 -20.23
N ALA A 296 -1.61 22.57 -19.14
CA ALA A 296 -2.11 22.33 -17.78
C ALA A 296 -3.39 23.14 -17.52
N VAL A 297 -3.37 24.44 -17.82
CA VAL A 297 -4.52 25.34 -17.66
C VAL A 297 -5.72 24.89 -18.48
N ARG A 298 -5.53 24.46 -19.75
CA ARG A 298 -6.63 23.95 -20.59
C ARG A 298 -7.20 22.61 -20.13
N ARG A 299 -6.38 21.75 -19.50
CA ARG A 299 -6.81 20.42 -19.01
C ARG A 299 -7.47 20.47 -17.64
N ALA A 300 -7.09 21.43 -16.79
CA ALA A 300 -7.63 21.57 -15.44
C ALA A 300 -9.17 21.60 -15.39
N PRO A 301 -9.89 22.48 -16.11
CA PRO A 301 -11.35 22.56 -16.02
C PRO A 301 -12.02 21.28 -16.53
N ARG A 302 -11.52 20.70 -17.64
CA ARG A 302 -12.06 19.43 -18.16
C ARG A 302 -11.92 18.30 -17.14
N THR A 303 -10.76 18.19 -16.50
CA THR A 303 -10.48 17.14 -15.50
C THR A 303 -11.34 17.30 -14.25
N ILE A 304 -11.53 18.55 -13.80
CA ILE A 304 -12.40 18.87 -12.66
C ILE A 304 -13.85 18.51 -13.00
N ILE A 305 -14.34 18.92 -14.17
CA ILE A 305 -15.71 18.65 -14.61
C ILE A 305 -15.95 17.15 -14.80
N THR A 306 -15.04 16.40 -15.42
CA THR A 306 -15.21 14.95 -15.60
C THR A 306 -15.21 14.22 -14.27
N ARG A 307 -14.29 14.55 -13.35
CA ARG A 307 -14.29 13.97 -12.01
C ARG A 307 -15.58 14.29 -11.25
N MET A 308 -16.03 15.55 -11.30
CA MET A 308 -17.27 15.96 -10.67
C MET A 308 -18.47 15.20 -11.26
N ARG A 309 -18.53 15.03 -12.58
CA ARG A 309 -19.58 14.24 -13.25
C ARG A 309 -19.52 12.75 -12.90
N GLU A 310 -18.34 12.16 -12.79
CA GLU A 310 -18.17 10.77 -12.37
C GLU A 310 -18.64 10.56 -10.92
N GLU A 311 -18.25 11.44 -10.01
CA GLU A 311 -18.74 11.37 -8.62
C GLU A 311 -20.24 11.62 -8.53
N LEU A 312 -20.79 12.59 -9.30
CA LEU A 312 -22.23 12.80 -9.39
C LEU A 312 -22.98 11.59 -9.98
N ARG A 313 -22.39 10.89 -10.96
CA ARG A 313 -22.97 9.64 -11.49
C ARG A 313 -22.92 8.51 -10.47
N ARG A 314 -21.81 8.36 -9.74
CA ARG A 314 -21.71 7.37 -8.66
C ARG A 314 -22.74 7.64 -7.57
N LEU A 315 -22.90 8.91 -7.20
CA LEU A 315 -23.95 9.34 -6.31
C LEU A 315 -25.32 9.03 -6.90
N ALA A 316 -25.60 9.36 -8.16
CA ALA A 316 -26.89 9.09 -8.80
C ALA A 316 -27.22 7.58 -8.93
N LEU A 317 -26.21 6.72 -9.06
CA LEU A 317 -26.35 5.26 -9.11
C LEU A 317 -26.58 4.62 -7.73
N LEU A 318 -26.40 5.36 -6.64
CA LEU A 318 -26.80 4.86 -5.33
C LEU A 318 -28.32 4.66 -5.34
N PRO A 319 -28.83 3.52 -4.83
CA PRO A 319 -30.25 3.28 -4.77
C PRO A 319 -30.86 4.11 -3.63
N TRP A 320 -30.96 5.43 -3.83
CA TRP A 320 -31.47 6.42 -2.85
C TRP A 320 -32.83 6.06 -2.30
N ARG A 321 -33.66 5.37 -3.09
CA ARG A 321 -34.98 4.87 -2.65
C ARG A 321 -34.88 3.66 -1.72
N ARG A 322 -33.82 2.85 -1.85
CA ARG A 322 -33.60 1.66 -1.02
C ARG A 322 -32.75 1.95 0.22
N LEU A 323 -31.96 3.03 0.22
CA LEU A 323 -31.14 3.46 1.35
C LEU A 323 -31.97 3.65 2.64
N PRO A 324 -33.08 4.41 2.66
CA PRO A 324 -33.90 4.58 3.86
C PRO A 324 -34.48 3.26 4.37
N THR A 325 -35.03 2.43 3.49
CA THR A 325 -35.53 1.09 3.85
C THR A 325 -34.42 0.17 4.34
N GLY A 326 -33.21 0.26 3.78
CA GLY A 326 -32.04 -0.47 4.24
C GLY A 326 -31.63 -0.03 5.64
N VAL A 327 -31.61 1.27 5.92
CA VAL A 327 -31.31 1.84 7.24
C VAL A 327 -32.38 1.48 8.28
N VAL A 328 -33.67 1.55 7.92
CA VAL A 328 -34.76 1.17 8.81
C VAL A 328 -34.70 -0.33 9.11
N ARG A 329 -34.55 -1.19 8.09
CA ARG A 329 -34.34 -2.64 8.31
C ARG A 329 -33.10 -2.89 9.15
N PHE A 330 -32.04 -2.14 8.92
CA PHE A 330 -30.81 -2.22 9.68
C PHE A 330 -31.01 -1.86 11.17
N LEU A 331 -31.72 -0.77 11.48
CA LEU A 331 -31.97 -0.34 12.86
C LEU A 331 -32.95 -1.25 13.60
N PHE A 332 -33.98 -1.77 12.90
CA PHE A 332 -35.10 -2.45 13.54
C PHE A 332 -35.15 -3.97 13.32
N SER A 333 -34.36 -4.55 12.41
CA SER A 333 -34.34 -6.00 12.17
C SER A 333 -33.04 -6.65 12.64
N GLN A 334 -33.14 -7.52 13.65
CA GLN A 334 -32.03 -8.34 14.11
C GLN A 334 -31.60 -9.36 13.04
N LYS A 335 -32.54 -9.98 12.33
CA LYS A 335 -32.25 -10.94 11.25
C LYS A 335 -31.44 -10.30 10.12
N TYR A 336 -31.79 -9.08 9.73
CA TYR A 336 -31.07 -8.36 8.68
C TYR A 336 -29.63 -8.00 9.11
N ARG A 337 -29.45 -7.54 10.36
CA ARG A 337 -28.12 -7.23 10.90
C ARG A 337 -27.24 -8.47 11.02
N ALA A 338 -27.80 -9.59 11.48
CA ALA A 338 -27.09 -10.86 11.55
C ALA A 338 -26.64 -11.33 10.16
N ALA A 339 -27.50 -11.25 9.15
CA ALA A 339 -27.15 -11.58 7.76
C ALA A 339 -26.02 -10.70 7.22
N LEU A 340 -26.14 -9.37 7.37
CA LEU A 340 -25.11 -8.42 6.89
C LEU A 340 -23.74 -8.69 7.51
N ALA A 341 -23.71 -9.03 8.79
CA ALA A 341 -22.46 -9.27 9.48
C ALA A 341 -21.88 -10.67 9.22
N ARG A 342 -22.71 -11.66 8.89
CA ARG A 342 -22.24 -12.92 8.28
C ARG A 342 -21.62 -12.69 6.91
N ASP A 343 -22.31 -11.95 6.03
CA ASP A 343 -21.77 -11.61 4.71
C ASP A 343 -20.43 -10.90 4.84
N TYR A 344 -20.35 -9.89 5.72
CA TYR A 344 -19.11 -9.19 6.01
C TYR A 344 -18.03 -10.14 6.54
N GLY A 345 -18.33 -10.98 7.54
CA GLY A 345 -17.38 -11.95 8.09
C GLY A 345 -16.84 -12.91 7.03
N THR A 346 -17.71 -13.45 6.18
CA THR A 346 -17.36 -14.32 5.06
C THR A 346 -16.45 -13.61 4.06
N ASP A 347 -16.78 -12.38 3.67
CA ASP A 347 -15.96 -11.56 2.77
C ASP A 347 -14.57 -11.29 3.37
N ARG A 348 -14.50 -11.04 4.69
CA ARG A 348 -13.21 -10.82 5.37
C ARG A 348 -12.36 -12.09 5.43
N ILE A 349 -12.95 -13.23 5.76
CA ILE A 349 -12.26 -14.52 5.77
C ILE A 349 -11.75 -14.83 4.36
N GLN A 350 -12.60 -14.70 3.34
CA GLN A 350 -12.20 -14.93 1.94
C GLN A 350 -11.07 -13.99 1.53
N ALA A 351 -11.12 -12.70 1.90
CA ALA A 351 -10.05 -11.75 1.59
C ALA A 351 -8.69 -12.11 2.22
N TRP A 352 -8.67 -12.81 3.37
CA TRP A 352 -7.44 -13.33 3.97
C TRP A 352 -6.96 -14.60 3.25
N THR A 353 -7.87 -15.50 2.89
CA THR A 353 -7.57 -16.71 2.12
C THR A 353 -7.01 -16.37 0.73
N ASP A 354 -7.64 -15.44 0.00
CA ASP A 354 -7.20 -14.99 -1.32
C ASP A 354 -5.79 -14.38 -1.29
N ARG A 355 -5.44 -13.72 -0.17
CA ARG A 355 -4.10 -13.16 0.06
C ARG A 355 -3.08 -14.18 0.53
N ARG A 356 -3.46 -15.46 0.67
CA ARG A 356 -2.65 -16.52 1.30
C ARG A 356 -2.18 -16.15 2.72
N GLN A 357 -2.96 -15.32 3.42
CA GLN A 357 -2.71 -14.88 4.82
C GLN A 357 -3.37 -15.81 5.85
N MET A 358 -4.17 -16.76 5.38
CA MET A 358 -4.87 -17.76 6.17
C MET A 358 -4.98 -19.07 5.39
N SER A 359 -4.78 -20.20 6.06
CA SER A 359 -4.92 -21.51 5.43
C SER A 359 -6.39 -21.82 5.12
N VAL A 360 -6.65 -22.69 4.14
CA VAL A 360 -8.01 -23.14 3.82
C VAL A 360 -8.70 -23.79 5.03
N PRO A 361 -8.03 -24.68 5.80
CA PRO A 361 -8.61 -25.25 7.03
C PRO A 361 -8.99 -24.20 8.08
N ASP A 362 -8.13 -23.20 8.32
CA ASP A 362 -8.42 -22.12 9.28
C ASP A 362 -9.61 -21.28 8.83
N ALA A 363 -9.72 -21.01 7.53
CA ALA A 363 -10.82 -20.26 6.95
C ALA A 363 -12.16 -21.00 7.09
N GLU A 364 -12.17 -22.31 6.84
CA GLU A 364 -13.34 -23.17 7.04
C GLU A 364 -13.74 -23.22 8.52
N PHE A 365 -12.77 -23.33 9.42
CA PHE A 365 -13.01 -23.29 10.86
C PHE A 365 -13.70 -21.98 11.27
N LEU A 366 -13.23 -20.82 10.81
CA LEU A 366 -13.85 -19.53 11.11
C LEU A 366 -15.27 -19.41 10.52
N ARG A 367 -15.51 -19.93 9.31
CA ARG A 367 -16.84 -19.94 8.68
C ARG A 367 -17.83 -20.77 9.50
N MET A 368 -17.43 -21.95 9.96
CA MET A 368 -18.28 -22.77 10.82
C MET A 368 -18.67 -22.06 12.13
N HIS A 369 -17.79 -21.22 12.69
CA HIS A 369 -18.09 -20.45 13.90
C HIS A 369 -18.97 -19.23 13.64
N LEU A 370 -18.95 -18.68 12.43
CA LEU A 370 -19.81 -17.59 12.00
C LEU A 370 -21.29 -18.01 11.89
N ASP A 371 -21.55 -19.29 11.62
CA ASP A 371 -22.89 -19.87 11.48
C ASP A 371 -23.57 -20.23 12.81
N ARG A 372 -22.85 -20.23 13.95
CA ARG A 372 -23.42 -20.52 15.28
C ARG A 372 -24.27 -19.35 15.80
N GLU A 373 -25.38 -19.66 16.49
CA GLU A 373 -26.39 -18.67 16.91
C GLU A 373 -25.88 -17.58 17.89
N GLU A 374 -24.90 -17.88 18.75
CA GLU A 374 -24.33 -16.89 19.68
C GLU A 374 -23.50 -15.80 18.98
N SER A 375 -22.85 -16.16 17.85
CA SER A 375 -22.16 -15.21 16.98
C SER A 375 -23.09 -14.17 16.36
N ALA A 376 -24.41 -14.42 16.33
CA ALA A 376 -25.40 -13.48 15.80
C ALA A 376 -25.55 -12.22 16.65
N SER A 377 -25.35 -12.28 17.97
CA SER A 377 -25.36 -11.10 18.86
C SER A 377 -24.16 -10.20 18.57
N PHE A 378 -22.97 -10.81 18.43
CA PHE A 378 -21.73 -10.13 18.06
C PHE A 378 -21.83 -9.43 16.70
N ALA A 379 -22.26 -10.18 15.69
CA ALA A 379 -22.40 -9.76 14.31
C ALA A 379 -23.40 -8.60 14.19
N THR A 380 -24.52 -8.67 14.93
CA THR A 380 -25.58 -7.66 14.93
C THR A 380 -25.09 -6.30 15.42
N ASP A 381 -24.30 -6.24 16.49
CA ASP A 381 -23.84 -4.97 17.08
C ASP A 381 -22.63 -4.38 16.37
N PHE A 382 -21.70 -5.23 15.90
CA PHE A 382 -20.59 -4.79 15.05
C PHE A 382 -21.09 -4.21 13.71
N GLY A 383 -22.11 -4.84 13.12
CA GLY A 383 -22.80 -4.31 11.95
C GLY A 383 -23.35 -2.90 12.16
N VAL A 384 -23.80 -2.55 13.38
CA VAL A 384 -24.41 -1.23 13.67
C VAL A 384 -23.38 -0.13 13.73
N HIS A 385 -22.23 -0.41 14.33
CA HIS A 385 -21.12 0.54 14.29
C HIS A 385 -20.57 0.75 12.87
N LEU A 386 -20.55 -0.29 12.04
CA LEU A 386 -20.21 -0.17 10.62
C LEU A 386 -21.24 0.65 9.84
N ALA A 387 -22.54 0.43 10.07
CA ALA A 387 -23.62 1.10 9.35
C ALA A 387 -23.80 2.58 9.73
N ILE A 388 -23.49 2.97 10.98
CA ILE A 388 -23.53 4.37 11.43
C ILE A 388 -22.45 5.22 10.73
N LYS A 389 -21.34 4.61 10.31
CA LYS A 389 -20.15 5.31 9.82
C LYS A 389 -20.36 6.07 8.49
N PRO A 390 -21.02 5.52 7.45
CA PRO A 390 -21.41 6.29 6.27
C PRO A 390 -22.29 7.50 6.60
N PHE A 391 -23.18 7.41 7.59
CA PHE A 391 -24.03 8.54 8.00
C PHE A 391 -23.23 9.62 8.70
N VAL A 392 -22.38 9.22 9.66
CA VAL A 392 -21.47 10.15 10.35
C VAL A 392 -20.53 10.82 9.35
N LYS A 393 -19.90 10.07 8.44
CA LYS A 393 -19.01 10.65 7.42
C LYS A 393 -19.78 11.49 6.39
N GLY A 394 -21.01 11.11 6.05
CA GLY A 394 -21.91 11.93 5.24
C GLY A 394 -22.18 13.28 5.92
N PHE A 395 -22.48 13.26 7.22
CA PHE A 395 -22.69 14.46 8.02
C PHE A 395 -21.41 15.31 8.14
N GLU A 396 -20.27 14.69 8.47
CA GLU A 396 -18.98 15.38 8.65
C GLU A 396 -18.44 16.01 7.36
N TYR A 397 -18.60 15.35 6.20
CA TYR A 397 -17.99 15.80 4.94
C TYR A 397 -18.94 16.52 3.99
N TRP A 398 -20.25 16.44 4.20
CA TRP A 398 -21.23 17.16 3.36
C TRP A 398 -22.01 18.18 4.16
N ILE A 399 -22.64 17.76 5.26
CA ILE A 399 -23.52 18.65 6.01
C ILE A 399 -22.70 19.71 6.75
N CYS A 400 -21.63 19.35 7.44
CA CYS A 400 -20.82 20.32 8.20
C CYS A 400 -20.16 21.37 7.28
N PRO A 401 -19.52 21.02 6.13
CA PRO A 401 -18.98 22.01 5.21
C PRO A 401 -20.05 22.90 4.57
N LEU A 402 -21.25 22.36 4.29
CA LEU A 402 -22.37 23.18 3.80
C LEU A 402 -22.84 24.18 4.87
N LEU A 403 -23.02 23.73 6.12
CA LEU A 403 -23.38 24.60 7.24
C LEU A 403 -22.35 25.71 7.45
N TYR A 404 -21.06 25.41 7.30
CA TYR A 404 -19.97 26.39 7.34
C TYR A 404 -20.04 27.35 6.14
N ALA A 405 -20.21 26.83 4.93
CA ALA A 405 -20.29 27.64 3.70
C ALA A 405 -21.49 28.60 3.68
N PHE A 406 -22.61 28.23 4.32
CA PHE A 406 -23.78 29.08 4.48
C PHE A 406 -23.70 30.00 5.72
N GLY A 407 -22.62 29.96 6.49
CA GLY A 407 -22.41 30.84 7.65
C GLY A 407 -23.21 30.46 8.90
N PHE A 408 -23.84 29.29 8.93
CA PHE A 408 -24.59 28.81 10.12
C PHE A 408 -23.68 28.39 11.26
N ILE A 409 -22.43 28.02 10.97
CA ILE A 409 -21.41 27.66 11.96
C ILE A 409 -20.09 28.34 11.63
N GLY A 410 -19.36 28.79 12.66
CA GLY A 410 -17.98 29.28 12.51
C GLY A 410 -16.95 28.15 12.43
N GLU A 411 -15.68 28.50 12.22
CA GLU A 411 -14.57 27.54 12.10
C GLU A 411 -14.43 26.61 13.32
N ALA A 412 -14.57 27.18 14.52
CA ALA A 412 -14.56 26.41 15.77
C ALA A 412 -15.76 25.44 15.87
N GLY A 413 -16.93 25.85 15.38
CA GLY A 413 -18.13 25.01 15.33
C GLY A 413 -18.00 23.85 14.34
N LEU A 414 -17.40 24.11 13.17
CA LEU A 414 -17.08 23.09 12.18
C LEU A 414 -16.09 22.06 12.75
N ALA A 415 -14.99 22.52 13.37
CA ALA A 415 -14.01 21.64 13.99
C ALA A 415 -14.64 20.79 15.11
N LEU A 416 -15.45 21.40 15.97
CA LEU A 416 -16.13 20.72 17.06
C LEU A 416 -17.10 19.65 16.54
N LEU A 417 -17.95 19.97 15.56
CA LEU A 417 -18.91 19.03 14.98
C LEU A 417 -18.21 17.86 14.29
N VAL A 418 -17.15 18.12 13.52
CA VAL A 418 -16.37 17.05 12.86
C VAL A 418 -15.67 16.15 13.88
N LEU A 419 -15.20 16.69 15.00
CA LEU A 419 -14.54 15.92 16.05
C LEU A 419 -15.53 15.12 16.93
N THR A 420 -16.76 15.61 17.11
CA THR A 420 -17.73 15.06 18.08
C THR A 420 -18.87 14.25 17.46
N ALA A 421 -19.16 14.39 16.17
CA ALA A 421 -20.27 13.69 15.51
C ALA A 421 -20.17 12.16 15.61
N GLY A 422 -18.99 11.60 15.35
CA GLY A 422 -18.75 10.15 15.47
C GLY A 422 -18.91 9.60 16.90
N PRO A 423 -18.23 10.18 17.91
CA PRO A 423 -18.44 9.84 19.31
C PRO A 423 -19.90 9.97 19.76
N ALA A 424 -20.57 11.08 19.45
CA ALA A 424 -21.95 11.34 19.85
C ALA A 424 -22.94 10.31 19.27
N ALA A 425 -22.83 9.99 17.97
CA ALA A 425 -23.70 9.01 17.32
C ALA A 425 -23.54 7.59 17.92
N ARG A 426 -22.31 7.20 18.27
CA ARG A 426 -22.04 5.90 18.92
C ARG A 426 -22.56 5.87 20.36
N SER A 427 -22.34 6.92 21.14
CA SER A 427 -22.85 7.04 22.51
C SER A 427 -24.38 7.00 22.55
N LEU A 428 -25.07 7.65 21.60
CA LEU A 428 -26.53 7.60 21.46
C LEU A 428 -27.04 6.18 21.19
N TYR A 429 -26.38 5.43 20.29
CA TYR A 429 -26.75 4.03 20.02
C TYR A 429 -26.52 3.13 21.24
N THR A 430 -25.34 3.22 21.86
CA THR A 430 -25.01 2.42 23.06
C THR A 430 -25.96 2.72 24.22
N SER A 431 -26.33 3.99 24.42
CA SER A 431 -27.35 4.39 25.43
C SER A 431 -28.73 3.82 25.12
N GLY A 432 -29.18 3.86 23.86
CA GLY A 432 -30.44 3.24 23.45
C GLY A 432 -30.47 1.72 23.70
N ARG A 433 -29.33 1.05 23.52
CA ARG A 433 -29.16 -0.37 23.84
C ARG A 433 -29.13 -0.65 25.34
N ILE A 434 -28.49 0.19 26.15
CA ILE A 434 -28.55 0.08 27.61
C ILE A 434 -30.01 0.09 28.07
N VAL A 435 -30.83 0.97 27.49
CA VAL A 435 -32.27 1.04 27.76
C VAL A 435 -32.99 -0.23 27.29
N GLN A 436 -32.75 -0.73 26.07
CA GLN A 436 -33.33 -1.99 25.60
C GLN A 436 -32.94 -3.22 26.44
N ASN A 437 -31.68 -3.29 26.88
CA ASN A 437 -31.21 -4.38 27.75
C ASN A 437 -31.81 -4.27 29.16
N LEU A 438 -32.07 -3.04 29.64
CA LEU A 438 -32.77 -2.78 30.90
C LEU A 438 -34.19 -3.35 30.87
N PHE A 439 -34.90 -3.19 29.76
CA PHE A 439 -36.26 -3.72 29.58
C PHE A 439 -36.30 -5.25 29.37
N ASN A 440 -35.21 -5.85 28.88
CA ASN A 440 -35.13 -7.28 28.58
C ASN A 440 -34.35 -8.12 29.62
N GLY A 441 -33.95 -7.52 30.75
CA GLY A 441 -33.27 -8.23 31.84
C GLY A 441 -31.86 -8.76 31.52
N ARG A 442 -31.16 -8.17 30.54
CA ARG A 442 -29.82 -8.62 30.08
C ARG A 442 -28.70 -7.73 30.63
N GLU A 443 -27.46 -8.24 30.60
CA GLU A 443 -26.28 -7.51 31.07
C GLU A 443 -26.06 -6.16 30.36
N ARG A 444 -25.44 -5.23 31.11
CA ARG A 444 -25.30 -3.81 30.74
C ARG A 444 -23.91 -3.54 30.14
N PRO A 445 -23.81 -3.02 28.89
CA PRO A 445 -22.53 -2.81 28.20
C PRO A 445 -21.83 -1.50 28.60
N TRP A 446 -21.52 -1.31 29.89
CA TRP A 446 -20.91 -0.07 30.41
C TRP A 446 -19.53 0.24 29.82
N THR A 447 -18.74 -0.79 29.52
CA THR A 447 -17.40 -0.65 28.94
C THR A 447 -17.42 -0.13 27.49
N ALA A 448 -18.43 -0.51 26.68
CA ALA A 448 -18.60 0.04 25.34
C ALA A 448 -19.01 1.52 25.31
N LEU A 449 -19.66 2.02 26.36
CA LEU A 449 -19.98 3.46 26.48
C LEU A 449 -18.69 4.28 26.65
N THR A 450 -17.79 3.82 27.51
CA THR A 450 -16.52 4.49 27.81
C THR A 450 -15.54 4.42 26.64
N VAL A 451 -15.42 3.26 25.97
CA VAL A 451 -14.51 3.10 24.82
C VAL A 451 -15.10 3.69 23.52
N GLY A 452 -16.43 3.73 23.39
CA GLY A 452 -17.15 4.35 22.28
C GLY A 452 -16.98 5.87 22.17
N ALA A 453 -16.63 6.54 23.27
CA ALA A 453 -16.36 7.98 23.33
C ALA A 453 -15.02 8.39 22.67
N LEU A 454 -14.08 7.45 22.48
CA LEU A 454 -12.77 7.73 21.87
C LEU A 454 -12.84 7.74 20.32
N PRO A 455 -12.36 8.80 19.65
CA PRO A 455 -12.24 8.82 18.19
C PRO A 455 -11.37 7.67 17.68
N VAL A 456 -11.74 7.03 16.56
CA VAL A 456 -11.03 5.89 15.92
C VAL A 456 -11.07 4.57 16.71
N VAL A 457 -10.86 4.57 18.03
CA VAL A 457 -10.83 3.38 18.91
C VAL A 457 -12.21 2.75 19.10
N GLY A 458 -13.28 3.55 19.11
CA GLY A 458 -14.62 3.02 19.39
C GLY A 458 -15.20 2.04 18.35
N ASN A 459 -14.55 1.82 17.18
CA ASN A 459 -14.93 0.72 16.27
C ASN A 459 -14.55 -0.66 16.83
N PHE A 460 -13.58 -0.68 17.75
CA PHE A 460 -13.10 -1.87 18.43
C PHE A 460 -13.68 -2.02 19.84
N ALA A 461 -14.41 -1.02 20.35
CA ALA A 461 -14.99 -1.01 21.69
C ALA A 461 -15.77 -2.29 22.02
N PHE A 462 -16.48 -2.82 21.03
CA PHE A 462 -17.35 -3.97 21.21
C PHE A 462 -16.63 -5.33 21.05
N PRO A 463 -15.75 -5.56 20.04
CA PRO A 463 -14.84 -6.70 20.06
C PRO A 463 -13.98 -6.76 21.35
N ILE A 464 -13.51 -5.60 21.82
CA ILE A 464 -12.79 -5.46 23.11
C ILE A 464 -13.71 -5.84 24.28
N GLN A 465 -14.96 -5.38 24.27
CA GLN A 465 -15.93 -5.72 25.31
C GLN A 465 -16.21 -7.22 25.37
N ILE A 466 -16.38 -7.89 24.22
CA ILE A 466 -16.60 -9.34 24.18
C ILE A 466 -15.39 -10.07 24.72
N LEU A 467 -14.19 -9.69 24.28
CA LEU A 467 -12.94 -10.21 24.84
C LEU A 467 -12.78 -9.97 26.35
N TRP A 468 -13.50 -9.00 26.91
CA TRP A 468 -13.54 -8.74 28.35
C TRP A 468 -14.69 -9.46 29.08
N SER A 469 -15.71 -9.95 28.36
CA SER A 469 -16.86 -10.64 28.95
C SER A 469 -16.84 -12.16 28.79
N SER A 470 -16.03 -12.72 27.90
CA SER A 470 -15.96 -14.16 27.64
C SER A 470 -14.55 -14.73 27.87
N GLN A 471 -14.49 -15.88 28.56
CA GLN A 471 -13.25 -16.58 28.92
C GLN A 471 -13.01 -17.88 28.13
N THR A 472 -13.85 -18.23 27.15
CA THR A 472 -13.83 -19.54 26.47
C THR A 472 -13.08 -19.55 25.13
N GLU A 473 -12.81 -20.77 24.61
CA GLU A 473 -12.24 -21.01 23.28
C GLU A 473 -13.15 -20.53 22.13
N GLU A 474 -14.41 -20.22 22.40
CA GLU A 474 -15.44 -19.85 21.41
C GLU A 474 -15.25 -18.43 20.81
N ASP A 475 -14.33 -17.63 21.35
CA ASP A 475 -14.09 -16.25 20.91
C ASP A 475 -13.15 -16.09 19.71
N VAL A 476 -12.76 -17.18 19.05
CA VAL A 476 -11.79 -17.14 17.95
C VAL A 476 -12.24 -16.17 16.84
N LEU A 477 -13.54 -16.15 16.52
CA LEU A 477 -14.09 -15.25 15.51
C LEU A 477 -13.97 -13.77 15.95
N ALA A 478 -14.34 -13.44 17.19
CA ALA A 478 -14.25 -12.07 17.69
C ALA A 478 -12.79 -11.58 17.71
N ARG A 479 -11.85 -12.44 18.10
CA ARG A 479 -10.41 -12.17 18.02
C ARG A 479 -9.99 -11.93 16.57
N PHE A 480 -10.37 -12.80 15.65
CA PHE A 480 -10.06 -12.63 14.23
C PHE A 480 -10.53 -11.28 13.69
N MET A 481 -11.77 -10.88 13.98
CA MET A 481 -12.32 -9.58 13.55
C MET A 481 -11.55 -8.39 14.15
N LEU A 482 -11.02 -8.53 15.36
CA LEU A 482 -10.13 -7.53 15.96
C LEU A 482 -8.82 -7.40 15.15
N TYR A 483 -8.13 -8.53 14.90
CA TYR A 483 -6.90 -8.56 14.10
C TYR A 483 -7.11 -8.00 12.70
N ASP A 484 -8.21 -8.39 12.04
CA ASP A 484 -8.58 -7.91 10.71
C ASP A 484 -8.88 -6.40 10.70
N GLY A 485 -9.64 -5.90 11.68
CA GLY A 485 -9.94 -4.48 11.74
C GLY A 485 -8.68 -3.63 11.94
N PHE A 486 -7.74 -4.07 12.77
CA PHE A 486 -6.45 -3.39 12.94
C PHE A 486 -5.59 -3.44 11.68
N ALA A 487 -5.54 -4.59 10.99
CA ALA A 487 -4.87 -4.72 9.69
C ALA A 487 -5.48 -3.75 8.67
N GLN A 488 -6.81 -3.67 8.58
CA GLN A 488 -7.49 -2.72 7.70
C GLN A 488 -7.12 -1.27 7.99
N VAL A 489 -7.06 -0.86 9.27
CA VAL A 489 -6.62 0.50 9.63
C VAL A 489 -5.21 0.74 9.09
N GLY A 490 -4.30 -0.22 9.27
CA GLY A 490 -2.91 -0.10 8.84
C GLY A 490 -2.76 -0.04 7.32
N ALA A 491 -3.53 -0.84 6.60
CA ALA A 491 -3.58 -0.86 5.15
C ALA A 491 -4.11 0.47 4.54
N HIS A 492 -4.90 1.25 5.29
CA HIS A 492 -5.49 2.50 4.83
C HIS A 492 -4.79 3.76 5.35
N VAL A 493 -3.69 3.63 6.11
CA VAL A 493 -2.90 4.79 6.52
C VAL A 493 -2.37 5.52 5.28
N PRO A 494 -2.67 6.82 5.09
CA PRO A 494 -2.20 7.56 3.93
C PRO A 494 -0.67 7.53 3.85
N ILE A 495 -0.13 7.38 2.63
CA ILE A 495 1.31 7.41 2.30
C ILE A 495 2.13 6.21 2.86
N TRP A 496 1.82 5.71 4.05
CA TRP A 496 2.62 4.70 4.75
C TRP A 496 1.94 3.34 4.89
N GLY A 497 0.62 3.30 4.71
CA GLY A 497 -0.15 2.07 4.67
C GLY A 497 -0.16 1.41 3.30
N GLY A 498 -0.79 0.26 3.27
CA GLY A 498 -1.00 -0.59 2.11
C GLY A 498 -1.09 -2.04 2.54
N LYS A 499 -1.56 -2.91 1.65
CA LYS A 499 -1.51 -4.35 1.88
C LYS A 499 -0.05 -4.80 2.00
N ASP A 500 0.19 -5.67 2.97
CA ASP A 500 1.44 -6.35 3.29
C ASP A 500 2.58 -5.38 3.66
N THR A 501 2.23 -4.19 4.15
CA THR A 501 3.18 -3.17 4.62
C THR A 501 3.48 -3.32 6.10
N LEU A 502 4.65 -2.85 6.54
CA LEU A 502 5.01 -2.89 7.97
C LEU A 502 4.00 -2.15 8.85
N THR A 503 3.33 -1.11 8.33
CA THR A 503 2.25 -0.41 9.03
C THR A 503 1.02 -1.30 9.23
N GLU A 504 0.63 -2.11 8.25
CA GLU A 504 -0.43 -3.13 8.41
C GLU A 504 -0.05 -4.13 9.50
N HIS A 505 1.15 -4.72 9.43
CA HIS A 505 1.61 -5.72 10.41
C HIS A 505 1.71 -5.16 11.83
N ARG A 506 2.25 -3.94 12.00
CA ARG A 506 2.36 -3.31 13.33
C ARG A 506 0.99 -3.07 13.95
N LEU A 507 0.03 -2.53 13.18
CA LEU A 507 -1.31 -2.30 13.71
C LEU A 507 -2.03 -3.61 13.97
N ASN A 508 -1.97 -4.59 13.04
CA ASN A 508 -2.54 -5.92 13.23
C ASN A 508 -2.16 -6.53 14.58
N ARG A 509 -0.90 -6.39 15.02
CA ARG A 509 -0.44 -6.90 16.31
C ARG A 509 -0.79 -6.07 17.53
N MET A 510 -1.23 -4.82 17.36
CA MET A 510 -1.76 -4.08 18.50
C MET A 510 -2.98 -4.81 19.11
N ALA A 511 -3.65 -5.66 18.33
CA ALA A 511 -4.68 -6.57 18.83
C ALA A 511 -4.15 -7.52 19.93
N ASP A 512 -2.88 -7.95 19.90
CA ASP A 512 -2.31 -8.83 20.92
C ASP A 512 -2.30 -8.19 22.30
N HIS A 513 -1.97 -6.90 22.36
CA HIS A 513 -1.96 -6.16 23.63
C HIS A 513 -3.36 -6.12 24.24
N ILE A 514 -4.37 -5.96 23.41
CA ILE A 514 -5.78 -5.96 23.82
C ILE A 514 -6.22 -7.34 24.29
N VAL A 515 -5.91 -8.39 23.53
CA VAL A 515 -6.27 -9.78 23.87
C VAL A 515 -5.58 -10.23 25.16
N ARG A 516 -4.30 -9.88 25.37
CA ARG A 516 -3.56 -10.22 26.60
C ARG A 516 -4.14 -9.52 27.83
N LEU A 517 -4.50 -8.23 27.72
CA LEU A 517 -5.13 -7.50 28.82
C LEU A 517 -6.47 -8.11 29.25
N GLY A 518 -7.20 -8.73 28.31
CA GLY A 518 -8.44 -9.46 28.62
C GLY A 518 -8.24 -10.79 29.36
N ARG A 519 -7.06 -11.42 29.24
CA ARG A 519 -6.74 -12.73 29.87
C ARG A 519 -6.07 -12.64 31.24
N SER A 520 -5.51 -11.49 31.62
CA SER A 520 -4.78 -11.29 32.88
C SER A 520 -5.69 -11.02 34.10
N ARG A 521 -6.96 -11.42 34.01
CA ARG A 521 -7.98 -11.42 35.06
C ARG A 521 -8.79 -12.69 34.91
#